data_AF-A0A2M7S1U7-F1
#
_entry.id   AF-A0A2M7S1U7-F1
#
_cell.length_a   1.000
_cell.length_b   1.000
_cell.length_c   1.000
_cell.angle_alpha   90.00
_cell.angle_beta   90.00
_cell.angle_gamma   90.00
#
_symmetry.space_group_name_H-M   'P 1'
#
loop_
_entity.id
_entity.type
_entity.pdbx_description
1 polymer ?
#
loop_
_entity_poly.entity_id
_entity_poly.type
_entity_poly.pdbx_seq_one_letter_code
_entity_poly.pdbx_strand_id
1 'polypeptide(L)' 'MTTTLEIKLVKSSLAIDYVKINDKIDNQTCQEMLGVDRGRTYRLLTELVREGKLVREGDGGSSREMRISYLTEILIGNLK' A
#
# COMPACT_ATOMS: atom_id res chain seq x y z
N MET A 1 -9.76 0.73 -24.66
CA MET A 1 -9.72 1.82 -23.66
C MET A 1 -9.83 1.15 -22.31
N THR A 2 -8.79 1.22 -21.48
CA THR A 2 -8.87 0.74 -20.10
C THR A 2 -9.75 1.68 -19.29
N THR A 3 -10.68 1.13 -18.53
CA THR A 3 -11.59 1.93 -17.71
C THR A 3 -10.87 2.43 -16.46
N THR A 4 -11.36 3.51 -15.86
CA THR A 4 -10.80 4.07 -14.61
C THR A 4 -10.70 3.02 -13.49
N LEU A 5 -11.63 2.06 -13.46
CA LEU A 5 -11.64 0.97 -12.47
C LEU A 5 -10.49 -0.03 -12.71
N GLU A 6 -10.21 -0.39 -13.97
CA GLU A 6 -9.10 -1.29 -14.30
C GLU A 6 -7.74 -0.69 -13.94
N ILE A 7 -7.55 0.61 -14.22
CA ILE A 7 -6.31 1.32 -13.86
C ILE A 7 -6.11 1.31 -12.34
N LYS A 8 -7.19 1.49 -11.57
CA LYS A 8 -7.15 1.43 -10.12
C LYS A 8 -6.74 0.04 -9.62
N LEU A 9 -7.36 -1.02 -10.14
CA LEU A 9 -7.07 -2.40 -9.77
C LEU A 9 -5.61 -2.79 -10.05
N VAL A 10 -5.09 -2.42 -11.23
CA VAL A 10 -3.69 -2.68 -11.59
C VAL A 10 -2.73 -1.99 -10.62
N LYS A 11 -2.98 -0.71 -10.31
CA LYS A 11 -2.14 0.05 -9.36
C LYS A 11 -2.20 -0.49 -7.95
N SER A 12 -3.39 -0.92 -7.49
CA SER A 12 -3.56 -1.60 -6.21
C SER A 12 -2.76 -2.90 -6.16
N SER A 13 -2.80 -3.72 -7.22
CA SER A 13 -2.04 -4.98 -7.26
C SER A 13 -0.54 -4.72 -7.19
N LEU A 14 -0.03 -3.77 -7.99
CA LEU A 14 1.38 -3.41 -7.99
C LEU A 14 1.88 -2.97 -6.60
N ALA A 15 1.09 -2.16 -5.89
CA ALA A 15 1.43 -1.76 -4.52
C ALA A 15 1.49 -2.95 -3.57
N ILE A 16 0.54 -3.87 -3.65
CA ILE A 16 0.50 -5.08 -2.81
C ILE A 16 1.68 -5.99 -3.12
N ASP A 17 1.95 -6.25 -4.40
CA ASP A 17 3.02 -7.14 -4.84
C ASP A 17 4.39 -6.58 -4.46
N TYR A 18 4.57 -5.27 -4.54
CA TYR A 18 5.79 -4.61 -4.05
C TYR A 18 6.00 -4.85 -2.55
N VAL A 19 4.97 -4.66 -1.72
CA VAL A 19 5.07 -4.87 -0.26
C VAL A 19 5.32 -6.34 0.08
N LYS A 20 4.71 -7.28 -0.64
CA LYS A 20 5.00 -8.72 -0.47
C LYS A 20 6.46 -9.08 -0.70
N ILE A 21 7.12 -8.39 -1.64
CA ILE A 21 8.53 -8.65 -2.00
C ILE A 21 9.50 -7.89 -1.09
N ASN A 22 9.18 -6.63 -0.78
CA ASN A 22 10.10 -5.71 -0.11
C ASN A 22 9.77 -5.48 1.38
N ASP A 23 8.80 -6.24 1.91
CA ASP A 23 8.23 -6.15 3.27
C ASP A 23 7.45 -4.85 3.54
N LYS A 24 7.94 -3.73 3.02
CA LYS A 24 7.38 -2.39 3.21
C LYS A 24 7.38 -1.54 1.95
N ILE A 25 6.47 -0.58 1.91
CA ILE A 25 6.50 0.52 0.95
C ILE A 25 6.28 1.85 1.65
N ASP A 26 6.99 2.89 1.20
CA ASP A 26 6.71 4.27 1.58
C ASP A 26 5.96 5.04 0.49
N ASN A 27 5.46 6.23 0.84
CA ASN A 27 4.67 7.04 -0.08
C ASN A 27 5.48 7.49 -1.31
N GLN A 28 6.77 7.80 -1.15
CA GLN A 28 7.61 8.26 -2.25
C GLN A 28 7.87 7.14 -3.24
N THR A 29 8.26 5.96 -2.76
CA THR A 29 8.46 4.75 -3.55
C THR A 29 7.17 4.37 -4.28
N CYS A 30 6.03 4.44 -3.60
CA CYS A 30 4.73 4.18 -4.22
C CYS A 30 4.37 5.21 -5.31
N GLN A 31 4.76 6.48 -5.11
CA GLN A 31 4.57 7.55 -6.10
C GLN A 31 5.39 7.27 -7.36
N GLU A 32 6.67 6.97 -7.20
CA GLU A 32 7.62 6.68 -8.28
C GLU A 32 7.20 5.43 -9.06
N MET A 33 6.78 4.37 -8.35
CA MET A 33 6.34 3.11 -8.95
C MET A 33 5.03 3.24 -9.75
N LEU A 34 4.05 3.99 -9.23
CA LEU A 34 2.71 4.07 -9.84
C LEU A 34 2.56 5.24 -10.82
N GLY A 35 3.52 6.17 -10.84
CA GLY A 35 3.47 7.38 -11.65
C GLY A 35 2.23 8.23 -11.37
N VAL A 36 1.81 8.34 -10.10
CA VAL A 36 0.65 9.14 -9.68
C VAL A 36 1.08 10.26 -8.74
N ASP A 37 0.26 11.30 -8.60
CA ASP A 37 0.53 12.37 -7.64
C ASP A 37 0.40 11.89 -6.20
N ARG A 38 1.06 12.60 -5.28
CA ARG A 38 1.07 12.31 -3.85
C ARG A 38 -0.33 12.15 -3.23
N GLY A 39 -1.32 12.92 -3.69
CA GLY A 39 -2.69 12.84 -3.18
C GLY A 39 -3.37 11.53 -3.59
N ARG A 40 -3.21 11.13 -4.85
CA ARG A 40 -3.68 9.84 -5.34
C ARG A 40 -2.95 8.66 -4.70
N THR A 41 -1.63 8.75 -4.52
CA THR A 41 -0.86 7.71 -3.82
C THR A 41 -1.36 7.54 -2.39
N TYR A 42 -1.49 8.65 -1.66
CA TYR A 42 -1.97 8.62 -0.28
C TYR A 42 -3.38 8.02 -0.17
N ARG A 43 -4.29 8.41 -1.07
CA ARG A 43 -5.65 7.86 -1.11
C ARG A 43 -5.64 6.36 -1.39
N LEU A 44 -4.85 5.90 -2.38
CA LEU A 44 -4.73 4.48 -2.72
C LEU A 44 -4.21 3.68 -1.53
N LEU A 45 -3.11 4.09 -0.92
CA LEU A 45 -2.52 3.44 0.24
C LEU A 45 -3.47 3.41 1.43
N THR A 46 -4.19 4.51 1.67
CA THR A 46 -5.20 4.58 2.73
C THR A 46 -6.36 3.62 2.48
N GLU A 47 -6.84 3.51 1.23
CA GLU A 47 -7.88 2.56 0.86
C GLU A 47 -7.40 1.12 1.07
N LEU A 48 -6.18 0.78 0.67
CA LEU A 48 -5.60 -0.56 0.90
C LEU A 48 -5.44 -0.91 2.37
N VAL A 49 -5.10 0.07 3.22
CA VAL A 49 -5.06 -0.10 4.68
C VAL A 49 -6.47 -0.30 5.24
N ARG A 50 -7.44 0.50 4.81
CA ARG A 50 -8.85 0.35 5.22
C ARG A 50 -9.45 -0.99 4.79
N GLU A 51 -9.00 -1.53 3.66
CA GLU A 51 -9.38 -2.86 3.16
C GLU A 51 -8.64 -4.01 3.87
N GLY A 52 -7.72 -3.73 4.80
CA GLY A 52 -6.95 -4.75 5.50
C GLY A 52 -5.93 -5.48 4.61
N LYS A 53 -5.57 -4.92 3.45
CA LYS A 53 -4.55 -5.49 2.56
C LYS A 53 -3.14 -5.10 2.98
N LEU A 54 -3.04 -4.00 3.72
CA LEU A 54 -1.82 -3.35 4.13
C LEU A 54 -1.98 -2.80 5.55
N VAL A 55 -0.90 -2.68 6.30
CA VAL A 55 -0.89 -2.10 7.65
C VAL A 55 -0.01 -0.88 7.66
N ARG A 56 -0.48 0.24 8.23
CA ARG A 56 0.38 1.41 8.46
C ARG A 56 1.26 1.18 9.69
N GLU A 57 2.57 1.30 9.50
CA GLU A 57 3.57 1.34 10.57
C GLU A 57 4.02 2.78 10.85
N GLY A 58 4.19 3.09 12.14
CA GLY A 58 4.73 4.36 12.64
C GLY A 58 3.68 5.26 13.31
N ASP A 59 4.11 5.93 14.38
CA ASP A 59 3.32 6.94 15.07
C ASP A 59 3.02 8.11 14.14
N GLY A 60 1.78 8.57 14.12
CA GLY A 60 1.26 9.62 13.23
C GLY A 60 1.83 11.03 13.48
N GLY A 61 3.09 11.15 13.90
CA GLY A 61 3.81 12.41 14.06
C GLY A 61 4.47 12.83 12.75
N SER A 62 3.84 13.75 12.04
CA SER A 62 4.49 14.74 11.16
C SER A 62 5.77 14.27 10.46
N SER A 63 5.74 13.28 9.56
CA SER A 63 6.90 12.98 8.73
C SER A 63 6.54 12.24 7.45
N ARG A 64 7.36 12.49 6.43
CA ARG A 64 7.22 12.12 5.02
C ARG A 64 7.17 10.61 4.74
N GLU A 65 7.17 9.76 5.76
CA GLU A 65 7.34 8.32 5.65
C GLU A 65 6.14 7.59 6.29
N MET A 66 5.13 7.31 5.47
CA MET A 66 4.12 6.31 5.83
C MET A 66 4.73 4.95 5.49
N ARG A 67 5.19 4.19 6.48
CA ARG A 67 5.64 2.82 6.26
C ARG A 67 4.42 1.92 6.24
N ILE A 68 4.37 1.03 5.25
CA ILE A 68 3.22 0.15 5.09
C ILE A 68 3.71 -1.28 4.86
N SER A 69 3.29 -2.20 5.73
CA SER A 69 3.71 -3.62 5.70
C SER A 69 2.56 -4.56 5.36
N TYR A 70 2.87 -5.76 4.86
CA TYR A 70 1.88 -6.75 4.43
C TYR A 70 1.28 -7.51 5.62
N LEU A 71 -0.05 -7.69 5.64
CA LEU A 71 -0.82 -8.20 6.78
C LEU A 71 -0.68 -9.73 7.01
N THR A 72 0.31 -10.42 6.44
CA THR A 72 0.42 -11.88 6.60
C THR A 72 0.83 -12.36 7.98
N GLU A 73 1.37 -11.51 8.85
CA GLU A 73 1.79 -11.97 10.18
C GLU A 73 0.61 -12.27 11.12
N ILE A 74 -0.61 -11.76 10.85
CA ILE A 74 -1.76 -11.97 11.74
C ILE A 74 -2.50 -13.30 11.46
N LEU A 75 -2.36 -13.89 10.26
CA LEU A 75 -3.06 -15.15 9.92
C LEU A 75 -2.24 -16.43 10.12
N ILE A 76 -0.90 -16.34 10.24
CA ILE A 76 -0.06 -17.53 10.47
C ILE A 76 -0.01 -17.88 11.97
N GLY A 77 -0.31 -16.93 12.87
CA GLY A 77 -0.39 -17.16 14.32
C GLY A 77 -1.70 -17.78 14.84
N ASN A 78 -2.67 -18.11 13.97
CA ASN A 78 -3.91 -18.80 14.35
C ASN A 78 -4.07 -20.18 13.67
N LEU A 79 -2.99 -20.71 13.09
CA LEU A 79 -2.90 -22.06 12.54
C LEU A 79 -1.64 -22.76 13.05
N LYS A 80 -1.52 -22.85 14.39
CA LYS A 80 -1.02 -24.01 15.14
C LYS A 80 -1.06 -23.75 16.64
#